data_AF-A0A960JNX6-F1
#
_entry.id   AF-A0A960JNX6-F1
#
_cell.length_a   1.000
_cell.length_b   1.000
_cell.length_c   1.000
_cell.angle_alpha   90.00
_cell.angle_beta   90.00
_cell.angle_gamma   90.00
#
_symmetry.space_group_name_H-M   'P 1'
#
loop_
_entity.id
_entity.type
_entity.pdbx_description
1 polymer ?
#
loop_
_entity_poly.entity_id
_entity_poly.type
_entity_poly.pdbx_seq_one_letter_code
_entity_poly.pdbx_strand_id
1 'polypeptide(L)'
;TWAEVLDAHGTGRGCEVCRPTVGSILASLSNGYVLDGDQAALQDTNDHHLANMQRNGTYSVVPRIPGGEVLPDQLIALGQIAKDFDLYTKVTGGQRIDLLGARLQDLPEIWRRVLDAGMESGHAYGKALRTVKSCVGNTWCRYGVQDSVGMAIRLEERYRGLRSPHKIKMGVSGCTRECAEAQSKDVGVIATENGWNLFVAGNGGRSPRHGDLLAADLSDAELVTAIDRFVMFYIRTADRLQRTSSWLEELDGGLDHVRRVVFEDALGIADELEADITQHVNNYECEWKATLDDPERLTHFVEFVNAPDDRSTPVWISERGQRVPA
;
A
#
# COMPACT_ATOMS: atom_id res chain seq x y z
N THR A 1 5.30 22.90 -2.92
CA THR A 1 3.95 22.66 -3.49
C THR A 1 4.05 22.45 -4.99
N TRP A 2 2.98 22.04 -5.67
CA TRP A 2 3.01 21.93 -7.14
C TRP A 2 3.14 23.31 -7.81
N ALA A 3 2.51 24.33 -7.24
CA ALA A 3 2.66 25.71 -7.71
C ALA A 3 4.13 26.16 -7.77
N GLU A 4 4.92 25.86 -6.74
CA GLU A 4 6.35 26.21 -6.68
C GLU A 4 7.17 25.45 -7.74
N VAL A 5 6.91 24.16 -7.94
CA VAL A 5 7.60 23.37 -8.97
C VAL A 5 7.26 23.88 -10.38
N LEU A 6 5.99 24.22 -10.60
CA LEU A 6 5.51 24.73 -11.88
C LEU A 6 6.10 26.11 -12.20
N ASP A 7 6.23 26.99 -11.21
CA ASP A 7 6.84 28.31 -11.35
C ASP A 7 8.35 28.21 -11.66
N ALA A 8 9.07 27.33 -10.95
CA ALA A 8 10.51 27.19 -11.11
C ALA A 8 10.92 26.39 -12.38
N HIS A 9 10.13 25.41 -12.79
CA HIS A 9 10.57 24.38 -13.74
C HIS A 9 9.56 24.05 -14.85
N GLY A 10 8.43 24.74 -14.94
CA GLY A 10 7.36 24.39 -15.87
C GLY A 10 6.70 25.58 -16.57
N THR A 11 5.65 25.27 -17.35
CA THR A 11 4.78 26.25 -18.00
C THR A 11 3.33 25.73 -18.04
N GLY A 12 2.36 26.65 -18.13
CA GLY A 12 0.95 26.30 -18.28
C GLY A 12 0.38 25.54 -17.08
N ARG A 13 -0.07 24.30 -17.28
CA ARG A 13 -0.62 23.41 -16.23
C ARG A 13 0.23 22.15 -16.02
N GLY A 14 1.46 22.13 -16.55
CA GLY A 14 2.25 20.91 -16.67
C GLY A 14 1.77 19.98 -17.81
N CYS A 15 2.50 18.88 -18.03
CA CYS A 15 2.14 17.86 -19.02
C CYS A 15 1.67 16.56 -18.35
N GLU A 16 1.15 15.63 -19.15
CA GLU A 16 0.63 14.33 -18.71
C GLU A 16 1.67 13.41 -18.06
N VAL A 17 2.96 13.69 -18.28
CA VAL A 17 4.07 12.94 -17.67
C VAL A 17 4.54 13.60 -16.39
N CYS A 18 4.91 14.89 -16.44
CA CYS A 18 5.52 15.57 -15.29
C CYS A 18 4.57 15.70 -14.10
N ARG A 19 3.28 15.98 -14.36
CA ARG A 19 2.30 16.22 -13.29
C ARG A 19 2.12 15.01 -12.35
N PRO A 20 1.86 13.79 -12.85
CA PRO A 20 1.81 12.62 -11.97
C PRO A 20 3.17 12.24 -11.38
N THR A 21 4.29 12.49 -12.07
CA THR A 21 5.63 12.27 -11.49
C THR A 21 5.81 13.13 -10.24
N VAL A 22 5.58 14.44 -10.37
CA VAL A 22 5.75 15.39 -9.26
C VAL A 22 4.73 15.12 -8.16
N GLY A 23 3.48 14.79 -8.50
CA GLY A 23 2.48 14.36 -7.53
C GLY A 23 2.96 13.16 -6.69
N SER A 24 3.53 12.15 -7.33
CA SER A 24 4.11 10.99 -6.65
C SER A 24 5.27 11.35 -5.73
N ILE A 25 6.17 12.26 -6.16
CA ILE A 25 7.30 12.72 -5.34
C ILE A 25 6.79 13.49 -4.12
N LEU A 26 5.92 14.48 -4.34
CA LEU A 26 5.39 15.31 -3.25
C LEU A 26 4.60 14.48 -2.23
N ALA A 27 3.86 13.47 -2.67
CA ALA A 27 3.15 12.55 -1.79
C ALA A 27 4.08 11.61 -1.00
N SER A 28 5.27 11.30 -1.53
CA SER A 28 6.28 10.49 -0.83
C SER A 28 7.09 11.29 0.19
N LEU A 29 7.11 12.62 0.07
CA LEU A 29 7.78 13.55 0.99
C LEU A 29 6.90 13.98 2.18
N SER A 30 5.79 13.26 2.44
CA SER A 30 4.90 13.51 3.59
C SER A 30 4.34 14.93 3.68
N ASN A 31 3.98 15.55 2.55
CA ASN A 31 3.44 16.91 2.49
C ASN A 31 1.96 17.03 2.92
N GLY A 32 1.53 16.30 3.94
CA GLY A 32 0.15 16.32 4.44
C GLY A 32 -0.80 15.39 3.68
N TYR A 33 -2.11 15.67 3.81
CA TYR A 33 -3.17 14.81 3.28
C TYR A 33 -3.26 14.91 1.74
N VAL A 34 -3.47 13.77 1.08
CA VAL A 34 -3.33 13.64 -0.38
C VAL A 34 -4.35 14.47 -1.20
N LEU A 35 -5.47 14.85 -0.58
CA LEU A 35 -6.50 15.70 -1.20
C LEU A 35 -6.45 17.15 -0.72
N ASP A 36 -5.44 17.56 0.07
CA ASP A 36 -5.33 18.96 0.49
C ASP A 36 -4.73 19.84 -0.62
N GLY A 37 -5.27 21.05 -0.75
CA GLY A 37 -4.70 22.11 -1.59
C GLY A 37 -4.51 21.74 -3.05
N ASP A 38 -3.33 22.05 -3.60
CA ASP A 38 -2.99 21.78 -5.00
C ASP A 38 -2.61 20.31 -5.27
N GLN A 39 -2.47 19.48 -4.23
CA GLN A 39 -2.12 18.06 -4.36
C GLN A 39 -3.26 17.21 -4.90
N ALA A 40 -4.51 17.52 -4.53
CA ALA A 40 -5.69 16.80 -5.01
C ALA A 40 -5.75 16.75 -6.54
N ALA A 41 -5.30 17.83 -7.18
CA ALA A 41 -5.32 17.97 -8.63
C ALA A 41 -4.19 17.18 -9.33
N LEU A 42 -3.19 16.71 -8.59
CA LEU A 42 -2.07 15.91 -9.10
C LEU A 42 -2.37 14.41 -9.06
N GLN A 43 -3.36 14.00 -8.28
CA GLN A 43 -3.67 12.60 -8.06
C GLN A 43 -4.36 11.99 -9.28
N ASP A 44 -4.07 10.71 -9.51
CA ASP A 44 -4.85 9.92 -10.44
C ASP A 44 -6.26 9.67 -9.88
N THR A 45 -7.16 9.12 -10.71
CA THR A 45 -8.55 8.86 -10.33
C THR A 45 -8.69 8.03 -9.06
N ASN A 46 -7.79 7.08 -8.81
CA ASN A 46 -7.90 6.18 -7.66
C ASN A 46 -7.47 6.86 -6.37
N ASP A 47 -6.37 7.61 -6.40
CA ASP A 47 -5.93 8.42 -5.26
C ASP A 47 -6.90 9.59 -5.00
N HIS A 48 -7.52 10.16 -6.04
CA HIS A 48 -8.52 11.23 -5.88
C HIS A 48 -9.81 10.76 -5.18
N HIS A 49 -10.26 9.53 -5.45
CA HIS A 49 -11.45 8.94 -4.81
C HIS A 49 -11.12 7.99 -3.65
N LEU A 50 -9.84 7.89 -3.26
CA LEU A 50 -9.36 6.97 -2.22
C LEU A 50 -9.93 5.56 -2.36
N ALA A 51 -10.11 5.10 -3.60
CA ALA A 51 -10.74 3.84 -3.95
C ALA A 51 -10.39 3.44 -5.39
N ASN A 52 -10.30 2.13 -5.68
CA ASN A 52 -10.03 1.70 -7.06
C ASN A 52 -11.31 1.77 -7.88
N MET A 53 -11.29 2.51 -8.98
CA MET A 53 -12.35 2.49 -9.97
C MET A 53 -12.41 1.14 -10.71
N GLN A 54 -13.62 0.64 -10.91
CA GLN A 54 -13.93 -0.62 -11.59
C GLN A 54 -14.50 -0.37 -12.99
N ARG A 55 -14.59 -1.43 -13.80
CA ARG A 55 -14.96 -1.33 -15.23
C ARG A 55 -16.30 -0.63 -15.50
N ASN A 56 -17.23 -0.70 -14.55
CA ASN A 56 -18.59 -0.15 -14.65
C ASN A 56 -18.77 1.16 -13.87
N GLY A 57 -17.68 1.83 -13.48
CA GLY A 57 -17.71 3.10 -12.75
C GLY A 57 -17.95 2.97 -11.25
N THR A 58 -18.01 1.75 -10.71
CA THR A 58 -18.05 1.51 -9.25
C THR A 58 -16.66 1.45 -8.64
N TYR A 59 -16.58 1.27 -7.31
CA TYR A 59 -15.36 1.38 -6.53
C TYR A 59 -15.14 0.16 -5.62
N SER A 60 -13.89 -0.14 -5.32
CA SER A 60 -13.49 -1.18 -4.34
C SER A 60 -13.25 -0.59 -2.95
N VAL A 61 -13.72 -1.27 -1.91
CA VAL A 61 -13.38 -1.02 -0.52
C VAL A 61 -12.53 -2.20 -0.01
N VAL A 62 -11.29 -1.92 0.37
CA VAL A 62 -10.34 -2.94 0.84
C VAL A 62 -9.76 -2.48 2.17
N PRO A 63 -10.32 -2.93 3.30
CA PRO A 63 -9.79 -2.63 4.62
C PRO A 63 -8.39 -3.22 4.81
N ARG A 64 -7.61 -2.59 5.69
CA ARG A 64 -6.32 -3.13 6.16
C ARG A 64 -6.59 -4.33 7.07
N ILE A 65 -5.83 -5.41 6.87
CA ILE A 65 -5.86 -6.62 7.70
C ILE A 65 -4.40 -7.00 7.98
N PRO A 66 -3.73 -6.35 8.95
CA PRO A 66 -2.31 -6.51 9.20
C PRO A 66 -1.93 -7.97 9.44
N GLY A 67 -0.93 -8.46 8.71
CA GLY A 67 -0.49 -9.86 8.80
C GLY A 67 -1.56 -10.90 8.40
N GLY A 68 -2.72 -10.48 7.91
CA GLY A 68 -3.86 -11.35 7.63
C GLY A 68 -4.68 -11.74 8.88
N GLU A 69 -4.46 -11.12 10.03
CA GLU A 69 -5.25 -11.36 11.25
C GLU A 69 -6.53 -10.51 11.25
N VAL A 70 -7.67 -11.18 11.44
CA VAL A 70 -9.00 -10.55 11.48
C VAL A 70 -9.78 -11.08 12.67
N LEU A 71 -10.37 -10.17 13.45
CA LEU A 71 -11.23 -10.56 14.56
C LEU A 71 -12.58 -11.08 14.06
N PRO A 72 -13.25 -12.00 14.78
CA PRO A 72 -14.58 -12.47 14.41
C PRO A 72 -15.60 -11.34 14.19
N ASP A 73 -15.60 -10.33 15.06
CA ASP A 73 -16.53 -9.19 14.96
C ASP A 73 -16.23 -8.32 13.74
N GLN A 74 -14.95 -8.13 13.39
CA GLN A 74 -14.55 -7.45 12.16
C GLN A 74 -15.04 -8.22 10.93
N LEU A 75 -14.87 -9.55 10.92
CA LEU A 75 -15.33 -10.39 9.81
C LEU A 75 -16.86 -10.35 9.66
N ILE A 76 -17.60 -10.36 10.78
CA ILE A 76 -19.06 -10.20 10.79
C ILE A 76 -19.45 -8.82 10.26
N ALA A 77 -18.79 -7.76 10.71
CA ALA A 77 -19.05 -6.39 10.25
C ALA A 77 -18.85 -6.26 8.74
N LEU A 78 -17.74 -6.77 8.18
CA LEU A 78 -17.50 -6.78 6.74
C LEU A 78 -18.58 -7.57 5.98
N GLY A 79 -19.02 -8.71 6.52
CA GLY A 79 -20.12 -9.48 5.95
C GLY A 79 -21.46 -8.73 5.96
N GLN A 80 -21.74 -7.97 7.02
CA GLN A 80 -22.95 -7.16 7.11
C GLN A 80 -22.91 -5.96 6.15
N ILE A 81 -21.78 -5.25 6.10
CA ILE A 81 -21.56 -4.16 5.14
C ILE A 81 -21.74 -4.67 3.71
N ALA A 82 -21.15 -5.82 3.37
CA ALA A 82 -21.29 -6.39 2.05
C ALA A 82 -22.76 -6.71 1.69
N LYS A 83 -23.56 -7.19 2.65
CA LYS A 83 -24.99 -7.44 2.45
C LYS A 83 -25.79 -6.16 2.27
N ASP A 84 -25.56 -5.17 3.12
CA ASP A 84 -26.34 -3.92 3.14
C ASP A 84 -26.15 -3.10 1.86
N PHE A 85 -24.94 -3.14 1.28
CA PHE A 85 -24.60 -2.42 0.04
C PHE A 85 -24.60 -3.32 -1.20
N ASP A 86 -25.00 -4.59 -1.07
CA ASP A 86 -25.02 -5.60 -2.13
C ASP A 86 -23.67 -5.69 -2.89
N LEU A 87 -22.58 -5.82 -2.13
CA LEU A 87 -21.21 -5.84 -2.65
C LEU A 87 -20.74 -7.25 -2.96
N TYR A 88 -19.98 -7.40 -4.04
CA TYR A 88 -19.22 -8.61 -4.32
C TYR A 88 -18.07 -8.75 -3.31
N THR A 89 -17.81 -9.95 -2.82
CA THR A 89 -16.78 -10.22 -1.81
C THR A 89 -15.77 -11.25 -2.28
N LYS A 90 -14.48 -10.97 -2.02
CA LYS A 90 -13.39 -11.87 -2.39
C LYS A 90 -12.20 -11.80 -1.46
N VAL A 91 -11.71 -12.98 -1.06
CA VAL A 91 -10.41 -13.10 -0.38
C VAL A 91 -9.30 -12.90 -1.41
N THR A 92 -8.36 -12.01 -1.09
CA THR A 92 -7.26 -11.64 -1.97
C THR A 92 -6.00 -12.45 -1.66
N GLY A 93 -5.08 -12.53 -2.63
CA GLY A 93 -3.77 -13.19 -2.43
C GLY A 93 -2.86 -12.51 -1.38
N GLY A 94 -3.22 -11.31 -0.91
CA GLY A 94 -2.54 -10.60 0.18
C GLY A 94 -3.23 -10.77 1.54
N GLN A 95 -4.05 -11.81 1.73
CA GLN A 95 -4.77 -12.08 2.99
C GLN A 95 -5.72 -10.95 3.43
N ARG A 96 -6.30 -10.24 2.46
CA ARG A 96 -7.33 -9.21 2.70
C ARG A 96 -8.68 -9.61 2.11
N ILE A 97 -9.73 -8.92 2.52
CA ILE A 97 -11.08 -9.03 1.96
C ILE A 97 -11.34 -7.82 1.06
N ASP A 98 -11.74 -8.09 -0.18
CA ASP A 98 -12.10 -7.08 -1.18
C ASP A 98 -13.62 -7.00 -1.26
N LEU A 99 -14.17 -5.79 -1.08
CA LEU A 99 -15.58 -5.46 -1.25
C LEU A 99 -15.73 -4.63 -2.52
N LEU A 100 -16.40 -5.18 -3.53
CA LEU A 100 -16.42 -4.64 -4.88
C LEU A 100 -17.85 -4.23 -5.28
N GLY A 101 -17.97 -3.10 -5.98
CA GLY A 101 -19.23 -2.63 -6.54
C GLY A 101 -19.87 -1.47 -5.78
N ALA A 102 -19.13 -0.84 -4.87
CA ALA A 102 -19.60 0.33 -4.13
C ALA A 102 -19.78 1.53 -5.07
N ARG A 103 -20.82 2.33 -4.85
CA ARG A 103 -20.99 3.59 -5.58
C ARG A 103 -20.17 4.67 -4.88
N LEU A 104 -19.79 5.72 -5.61
CA LEU A 104 -18.93 6.79 -5.08
C LEU A 104 -19.51 7.41 -3.80
N GLN A 105 -20.80 7.71 -3.82
CA GLN A 105 -21.55 8.29 -2.72
C GLN A 105 -21.79 7.36 -1.53
N ASP A 106 -21.66 6.05 -1.73
CA ASP A 106 -21.81 5.07 -0.65
C ASP A 106 -20.49 4.90 0.11
N LEU A 107 -19.35 5.31 -0.48
CA LEU A 107 -18.02 5.11 0.11
C LEU A 107 -17.90 5.72 1.52
N PRO A 108 -18.34 6.98 1.80
CA PRO A 108 -18.24 7.53 3.14
C PRO A 108 -18.96 6.68 4.20
N GLU A 109 -20.18 6.25 3.92
CA GLU A 109 -20.96 5.42 4.85
C GLU A 109 -20.34 4.03 5.03
N ILE A 110 -19.88 3.41 3.95
CA ILE A 110 -19.20 2.11 4.02
C ILE A 110 -17.94 2.23 4.88
N TRP A 111 -17.09 3.23 4.63
CA TRP A 111 -15.85 3.43 5.38
C TRP A 111 -16.10 3.78 6.84
N ARG A 112 -17.12 4.58 7.14
CA ARG A 112 -17.53 4.86 8.52
C ARG A 112 -17.78 3.56 9.29
N ARG A 113 -18.54 2.63 8.71
CA ARG A 113 -18.80 1.32 9.34
C ARG A 113 -17.57 0.43 9.45
N VAL A 114 -16.66 0.49 8.47
CA VAL A 114 -15.37 -0.21 8.52
C VAL A 114 -14.50 0.33 9.67
N LEU A 115 -14.44 1.65 9.84
CA LEU A 115 -13.70 2.29 10.94
C LEU A 115 -14.36 2.03 12.30
N ASP A 116 -15.69 2.06 12.39
CA ASP A 116 -16.45 1.73 13.60
C ASP A 116 -16.19 0.27 14.05
N ALA A 117 -15.87 -0.63 13.12
CA ALA A 117 -15.43 -2.00 13.40
C ALA A 117 -13.94 -2.11 13.81
N GLY A 118 -13.23 -0.98 13.94
CA GLY A 118 -11.83 -0.92 14.36
C GLY A 118 -10.83 -1.30 13.25
N MET A 119 -11.19 -1.12 11.98
CA MET A 119 -10.29 -1.35 10.84
C MET A 119 -9.85 -0.02 10.22
N GLU A 120 -8.88 -0.06 9.31
CA GLU A 120 -8.37 1.13 8.59
C GLU A 120 -8.41 0.96 7.07
N SER A 121 -8.10 2.04 6.33
CA SER A 121 -7.86 1.96 4.89
C SER A 121 -6.67 1.06 4.56
N GLY A 122 -6.89 0.06 3.70
CA GLY A 122 -5.83 -0.79 3.16
C GLY A 122 -5.02 -0.14 2.04
N HIS A 123 -5.29 1.13 1.68
CA HIS A 123 -4.60 1.88 0.62
C HIS A 123 -4.48 1.09 -0.69
N ALA A 124 -5.49 0.27 -1.01
CA ALA A 124 -5.48 -0.59 -2.18
C ALA A 124 -5.57 0.19 -3.50
N TYR A 125 -5.85 1.49 -3.44
CA TYR A 125 -5.92 2.41 -4.57
C TYR A 125 -4.56 3.01 -4.91
N GLY A 126 -3.84 3.54 -3.91
CA GLY A 126 -2.60 4.28 -4.15
C GLY A 126 -1.39 3.44 -4.55
N LYS A 127 -0.37 4.12 -5.08
CA LYS A 127 0.99 3.56 -5.21
C LYS A 127 1.68 3.65 -3.84
N ALA A 128 1.37 2.68 -3.00
CA ALA A 128 1.89 2.58 -1.64
C ALA A 128 2.14 1.12 -1.24
N LEU A 129 2.59 0.90 0.00
CA LEU A 129 2.54 -0.44 0.61
C LEU A 129 1.10 -0.99 0.55
N ARG A 130 0.95 -2.15 -0.10
CA ARG A 130 -0.36 -2.81 -0.26
C ARG A 130 -0.67 -3.81 0.84
N THR A 131 0.30 -4.61 1.26
CA THR A 131 0.09 -5.72 2.20
C THR A 131 1.44 -6.26 2.65
N VAL A 132 1.47 -6.77 3.89
CA VAL A 132 2.53 -7.64 4.37
C VAL A 132 1.93 -9.02 4.62
N LYS A 133 2.09 -9.93 3.65
CA LYS A 133 1.56 -11.29 3.74
C LYS A 133 2.36 -12.07 4.78
N SER A 134 1.70 -12.79 5.69
CA SER A 134 2.37 -13.64 6.69
C SER A 134 1.97 -15.11 6.54
N CYS A 135 2.75 -16.03 7.10
CA CYS A 135 2.20 -17.32 7.51
C CYS A 135 1.92 -17.30 9.02
N VAL A 136 1.22 -18.32 9.53
CA VAL A 136 0.82 -18.40 10.94
C VAL A 136 1.98 -18.57 11.95
N GLY A 137 3.24 -18.53 11.48
CA GLY A 137 4.44 -18.47 12.31
C GLY A 137 4.61 -19.65 13.27
N ASN A 138 5.48 -19.47 14.27
CA ASN A 138 5.66 -20.39 15.39
C ASN A 138 4.50 -20.36 16.39
N THR A 139 3.57 -19.41 16.26
CA THR A 139 2.33 -19.33 17.04
C THR A 139 1.46 -20.56 16.84
N TRP A 140 1.33 -21.04 15.59
CA TRP A 140 0.44 -22.17 15.26
C TRP A 140 1.10 -23.28 14.45
N CYS A 141 2.07 -22.96 13.59
CA CYS A 141 2.70 -23.97 12.75
C CYS A 141 3.80 -24.70 13.51
N ARG A 142 3.73 -26.03 13.56
CA ARG A 142 4.78 -26.89 14.14
C ARG A 142 6.18 -26.74 13.52
N TYR A 143 6.28 -26.06 12.39
CA TYR A 143 7.52 -25.80 11.66
C TYR A 143 7.92 -24.33 11.69
N GLY A 144 7.13 -23.48 12.35
CA GLY A 144 7.49 -22.08 12.53
C GLY A 144 8.72 -21.98 13.41
N VAL A 145 9.72 -21.25 12.94
CA VAL A 145 10.97 -20.96 13.66
C VAL A 145 10.80 -19.67 14.47
N GLN A 146 10.21 -18.64 13.86
CA GLN A 146 9.95 -17.36 14.51
C GLN A 146 8.50 -16.87 14.30
N ASP A 147 8.14 -15.83 15.04
CA ASP A 147 6.83 -15.17 14.95
C ASP A 147 6.76 -14.29 13.69
N SER A 148 6.40 -14.89 12.57
CA SER A 148 6.20 -14.16 11.32
C SER A 148 4.96 -13.26 11.33
N VAL A 149 3.98 -13.54 12.19
CA VAL A 149 2.74 -12.76 12.23
C VAL A 149 3.03 -11.43 12.92
N GLY A 150 3.64 -11.46 14.11
CA GLY A 150 4.05 -10.26 14.83
C GLY A 150 5.00 -9.38 14.01
N MET A 151 5.99 -9.99 13.34
CA MET A 151 6.87 -9.24 12.44
C MET A 151 6.13 -8.66 11.23
N ALA A 152 5.21 -9.41 10.61
CA ALA A 152 4.40 -8.89 9.50
C ALA A 152 3.53 -7.70 9.90
N ILE A 153 2.88 -7.77 11.06
CA ILE A 153 2.08 -6.67 11.62
C ILE A 153 2.98 -5.47 11.88
N ARG A 154 4.15 -5.65 12.51
CA ARG A 154 5.11 -4.58 12.76
C ARG A 154 5.52 -3.85 11.48
N LEU A 155 5.85 -4.59 10.42
CA LEU A 155 6.23 -3.99 9.14
C LEU A 155 5.02 -3.33 8.46
N GLU A 156 3.84 -3.94 8.50
CA GLU A 156 2.64 -3.36 7.89
C GLU A 156 2.25 -2.03 8.55
N GLU A 157 2.27 -1.98 9.88
CA GLU A 157 2.01 -0.78 10.66
C GLU A 157 3.11 0.28 10.51
N ARG A 158 4.36 -0.12 10.26
CA ARG A 158 5.45 0.84 10.03
C ARG A 158 5.33 1.55 8.68
N TYR A 159 5.01 0.82 7.61
CA TYR A 159 5.02 1.38 6.25
C TYR A 159 3.61 1.61 5.67
N ARG A 160 2.55 1.46 6.47
CA ARG A 160 1.17 1.79 6.04
C ARG A 160 1.12 3.24 5.55
N GLY A 161 0.42 3.47 4.44
CA GLY A 161 0.29 4.79 3.82
C GLY A 161 1.53 5.27 3.05
N LEU A 162 2.70 4.64 3.19
CA LEU A 162 3.93 5.09 2.53
C LEU A 162 3.77 5.05 1.01
N ARG A 163 3.70 6.23 0.39
CA ARG A 163 3.63 6.41 -1.06
C ARG A 163 5.00 6.14 -1.68
N SER A 164 5.01 5.60 -2.89
CA SER A 164 6.22 5.16 -3.57
C SER A 164 6.05 5.19 -5.10
N PRO A 165 7.14 5.19 -5.89
CA PRO A 165 7.08 5.27 -7.35
C PRO A 165 6.16 4.23 -7.99
N HIS A 166 6.08 3.05 -7.39
CA HIS A 166 5.05 2.06 -7.67
C HIS A 166 4.63 1.33 -6.37
N LYS A 167 3.50 0.60 -6.41
CA LYS A 167 3.03 -0.25 -5.29
C LYS A 167 4.10 -1.22 -4.80
N ILE A 168 4.22 -1.32 -3.48
CA ILE A 168 5.14 -2.23 -2.77
C ILE A 168 4.32 -3.34 -2.10
N LYS A 169 4.84 -4.57 -2.14
CA LYS A 169 4.33 -5.70 -1.36
C LYS A 169 5.46 -6.24 -0.50
N MET A 170 5.13 -6.67 0.72
CA MET A 170 6.07 -7.39 1.56
C MET A 170 5.51 -8.76 1.95
N GLY A 171 6.39 -9.64 2.42
CA GLY A 171 5.97 -10.93 2.95
C GLY A 171 6.93 -11.44 4.01
N VAL A 172 6.38 -12.04 5.06
CA VAL A 172 7.13 -12.59 6.20
C VAL A 172 6.78 -14.07 6.37
N SER A 173 7.76 -14.94 6.17
CA SER A 173 7.62 -16.37 6.40
C SER A 173 8.36 -16.78 7.66
N GLY A 174 7.66 -17.48 8.56
CA GLY A 174 8.24 -17.97 9.83
C GLY A 174 9.20 -19.15 9.67
N CYS A 175 9.45 -19.63 8.45
CA CYS A 175 10.49 -20.61 8.13
C CYS A 175 10.72 -20.70 6.61
N THR A 176 11.69 -21.52 6.20
CA THR A 176 12.10 -21.73 4.80
C THR A 176 11.06 -22.41 3.91
N ARG A 177 9.94 -22.88 4.47
CA ARG A 177 8.79 -23.37 3.69
C ARG A 177 8.02 -22.26 2.98
N GLU A 178 8.28 -21.02 3.36
CA GLU A 178 8.00 -19.86 2.52
C GLU A 178 6.50 -19.67 2.20
N CYS A 179 5.60 -20.07 3.10
CA CYS A 179 4.15 -20.02 2.83
C CYS A 179 3.60 -18.60 2.56
N ALA A 180 4.36 -17.55 2.89
CA ALA A 180 4.00 -16.16 2.58
C ALA A 180 4.43 -15.71 1.17
N GLU A 181 5.14 -16.54 0.40
CA GLU A 181 5.72 -16.15 -0.91
C GLU A 181 6.58 -14.88 -0.80
N ALA A 182 7.26 -14.69 0.34
CA ALA A 182 8.21 -13.62 0.65
C ALA A 182 9.21 -13.32 -0.48
N GLN A 183 9.82 -14.33 -1.12
CA GLN A 183 10.77 -14.10 -2.21
C GLN A 183 10.11 -13.55 -3.48
N SER A 184 8.78 -13.63 -3.62
CA SER A 184 8.05 -12.99 -4.73
C SER A 184 7.66 -11.53 -4.45
N LYS A 185 8.03 -10.98 -3.30
CA LYS A 185 7.64 -9.64 -2.86
C LYS A 185 8.79 -8.63 -3.04
N ASP A 186 8.44 -7.35 -3.10
CA ASP A 186 9.41 -6.27 -3.20
C ASP A 186 10.37 -6.29 -1.98
N VAL A 187 9.85 -6.68 -0.80
CA VAL A 187 10.63 -7.03 0.41
C VAL A 187 10.15 -8.37 0.97
N GLY A 188 11.05 -9.35 1.04
CA GLY A 188 10.79 -10.69 1.57
C GLY A 188 11.58 -10.93 2.85
N VAL A 189 10.93 -11.42 3.89
CA VAL A 189 11.54 -11.75 5.17
C VAL A 189 11.31 -13.23 5.46
N ILE A 190 12.39 -13.97 5.72
CA ILE A 190 12.31 -15.40 6.02
C ILE A 190 13.08 -15.69 7.30
N ALA A 191 12.40 -16.28 8.29
CA ALA A 191 13.01 -16.64 9.55
C ALA A 191 14.08 -17.73 9.40
N THR A 192 15.15 -17.58 10.16
CA THR A 192 16.18 -18.57 10.42
C THR A 192 16.26 -18.85 11.91
N GLU A 193 17.12 -19.79 12.32
CA GLU A 193 17.38 -20.05 13.75
C GLU A 193 18.14 -18.89 14.42
N ASN A 194 18.83 -18.05 13.64
CA ASN A 194 19.69 -16.97 14.14
C ASN A 194 19.08 -15.58 13.99
N GLY A 195 18.03 -15.42 13.18
CA GLY A 195 17.45 -14.11 12.86
C GLY A 195 16.59 -14.16 11.60
N TRP A 196 16.73 -13.14 10.75
CA TRP A 196 15.94 -12.97 9.54
C TRP A 196 16.80 -12.83 8.29
N ASN A 197 16.49 -13.64 7.28
CA ASN A 197 16.99 -13.41 5.94
C ASN A 197 16.12 -12.37 5.23
N LEU A 198 16.76 -11.32 4.73
CA LEU A 198 16.13 -10.23 4.00
C LEU A 198 16.38 -10.40 2.50
N PHE A 199 15.31 -10.58 1.74
CA PHE A 199 15.28 -10.61 0.29
C PHE A 199 14.66 -9.33 -0.24
N VAL A 200 15.15 -8.83 -1.38
CA VAL A 200 14.65 -7.58 -1.97
C VAL A 200 14.41 -7.70 -3.47
N ALA A 201 13.58 -6.81 -4.01
CA ALA A 201 13.32 -6.67 -5.44
C ALA A 201 12.66 -7.89 -6.12
N GLY A 202 11.88 -8.68 -5.37
CA GLY A 202 11.03 -9.73 -5.94
C GLY A 202 9.77 -9.15 -6.62
N ASN A 203 9.14 -9.94 -7.49
CA ASN A 203 7.96 -9.49 -8.23
C ASN A 203 6.94 -10.61 -8.50
N GLY A 204 5.79 -10.59 -7.82
CA GLY A 204 4.61 -11.41 -8.13
C GLY A 204 3.68 -10.72 -9.13
N GLY A 205 4.18 -10.41 -10.33
CA GLY A 205 3.47 -9.62 -11.36
C GLY A 205 3.65 -10.16 -12.79
N ARG A 206 3.55 -9.27 -13.81
CA ARG A 206 3.63 -9.63 -15.24
C ARG A 206 4.92 -10.39 -15.60
N SER A 207 6.04 -9.96 -15.03
CA SER A 207 7.35 -10.60 -15.19
C SER A 207 7.77 -11.15 -13.82
N PRO A 208 7.40 -12.39 -13.48
CA PRO A 208 7.68 -12.94 -12.16
C PRO A 208 9.19 -13.06 -11.93
N ARG A 209 9.64 -12.67 -10.74
CA ARG A 209 11.06 -12.66 -10.34
C ARG A 209 11.16 -12.97 -8.86
N HIS A 210 12.11 -13.81 -8.46
CA HIS A 210 12.46 -13.97 -7.05
C HIS A 210 13.39 -12.82 -6.61
N GLY A 211 13.20 -12.36 -5.38
CA GLY A 211 14.06 -11.36 -4.77
C GLY A 211 15.43 -11.93 -4.47
N ASP A 212 16.42 -11.06 -4.42
CA ASP A 212 17.81 -11.41 -4.13
C ASP A 212 18.08 -11.29 -2.64
N LEU A 213 18.91 -12.19 -2.10
CA LEU A 213 19.32 -12.15 -0.70
C LEU A 213 20.21 -10.93 -0.47
N LEU A 214 19.68 -9.95 0.27
CA LEU A 214 20.40 -8.74 0.63
C LEU A 214 21.30 -8.97 1.84
N ALA A 215 20.75 -9.59 2.89
CA ALA A 215 21.47 -9.96 4.12
C ALA A 215 20.80 -11.16 4.80
N ALA A 216 21.58 -11.86 5.63
CA ALA A 216 21.15 -13.05 6.35
C ALA A 216 21.25 -12.87 7.87
N ASP A 217 20.44 -13.62 8.61
CA ASP A 217 20.50 -13.72 10.07
C ASP A 217 20.45 -12.37 10.82
N LEU A 218 19.70 -11.40 10.28
CA LEU A 218 19.51 -10.10 10.91
C LEU A 218 18.67 -10.21 12.19
N SER A 219 19.02 -9.45 13.22
CA SER A 219 18.11 -9.20 14.34
C SER A 219 16.90 -8.38 13.91
N ASP A 220 15.86 -8.35 14.74
CA ASP A 220 14.66 -7.53 14.53
C ASP A 220 14.96 -6.04 14.27
N ALA A 221 15.96 -5.47 14.96
CA ALA A 221 16.32 -4.06 14.81
C ALA A 221 17.09 -3.81 13.52
N GLU A 222 18.06 -4.67 13.20
CA GLU A 222 18.84 -4.59 11.96
C GLU A 222 17.95 -4.80 10.74
N LEU A 223 17.01 -5.75 10.81
CA LEU A 223 16.03 -6.01 9.76
C LEU A 223 15.21 -4.76 9.43
N VAL A 224 14.59 -4.14 10.45
CA VAL A 224 13.75 -2.95 10.23
C VAL A 224 14.58 -1.79 9.69
N THR A 225 15.78 -1.56 10.23
CA THR A 225 16.70 -0.51 9.76
C THR A 225 17.10 -0.74 8.30
N ALA A 226 17.41 -1.99 7.92
CA ALA A 226 17.75 -2.33 6.55
C ALA A 226 16.58 -2.12 5.58
N ILE A 227 15.35 -2.45 6.00
CA ILE A 227 14.14 -2.22 5.20
C ILE A 227 13.86 -0.71 5.06
N ASP A 228 14.00 0.07 6.13
CA ASP A 228 13.84 1.54 6.09
C ASP A 228 14.74 2.16 5.03
N ARG A 229 16.05 1.86 5.11
CA ARG A 229 17.06 2.35 4.17
C ARG A 229 16.79 1.87 2.75
N PHE A 230 16.47 0.58 2.56
CA PHE A 230 16.18 0.02 1.24
C PHE A 230 14.96 0.68 0.58
N VAL A 231 13.85 0.75 1.30
CA VAL A 231 12.59 1.29 0.77
C VAL A 231 12.75 2.77 0.45
N MET A 232 13.35 3.55 1.35
CA MET A 232 13.52 4.98 1.12
C MET A 232 14.54 5.27 0.00
N PHE A 233 15.63 4.48 -0.09
CA PHE A 233 16.56 4.60 -1.21
C PHE A 233 15.89 4.30 -2.55
N TYR A 234 15.06 3.25 -2.63
CA TYR A 234 14.23 2.97 -3.80
C TYR A 234 13.29 4.15 -4.12
N ILE A 235 12.58 4.69 -3.12
CA ILE A 235 11.66 5.83 -3.31
C ILE A 235 12.39 7.05 -3.88
N ARG A 236 13.59 7.35 -3.39
CA ARG A 236 14.38 8.52 -3.80
C ARG A 236 15.03 8.38 -5.18
N THR A 237 15.27 7.16 -5.66
CA THR A 237 16.11 6.93 -6.85
C THR A 237 15.40 6.25 -8.02
N ALA A 238 14.26 5.59 -7.80
CA ALA A 238 13.53 4.92 -8.86
C ALA A 238 12.75 5.88 -9.75
N ASP A 239 12.63 5.52 -11.03
CA ASP A 239 11.86 6.26 -12.00
C ASP A 239 10.35 6.08 -11.77
N ARG A 240 9.54 6.95 -12.38
CA ARG A 240 8.08 6.94 -12.29
C ARG A 240 7.54 5.56 -12.69
N LEU A 241 6.66 5.01 -11.84
CA LEU A 241 6.00 3.72 -12.07
C LEU A 241 6.97 2.54 -12.23
N GLN A 242 8.23 2.70 -11.84
CA GLN A 242 9.23 1.63 -11.88
C GLN A 242 9.04 0.71 -10.67
N ARG A 243 9.11 -0.61 -10.88
CA ARG A 243 9.08 -1.60 -9.78
C ARG A 243 10.46 -1.74 -9.17
N THR A 244 10.54 -2.15 -7.91
CA THR A 244 11.81 -2.49 -7.24
C THR A 244 12.65 -3.49 -8.05
N SER A 245 12.01 -4.46 -8.71
CA SER A 245 12.69 -5.45 -9.56
C SER A 245 13.41 -4.81 -10.75
N SER A 246 12.72 -3.97 -11.53
CA SER A 246 13.32 -3.31 -12.70
C SER A 246 14.30 -2.22 -12.28
N TRP A 247 14.01 -1.52 -11.18
CA TRP A 247 14.93 -0.56 -10.58
C TRP A 247 16.27 -1.22 -10.22
N LEU A 248 16.25 -2.37 -9.54
CA LEU A 248 17.48 -3.06 -9.17
C LEU A 248 18.27 -3.55 -10.39
N GLU A 249 17.58 -3.99 -11.45
CA GLU A 249 18.19 -4.44 -12.70
C GLU A 249 18.88 -3.31 -13.48
N GLU A 250 18.34 -2.09 -13.40
CA GLU A 250 18.87 -0.91 -14.09
C GLU A 250 19.86 -0.10 -13.23
N LEU A 251 19.88 -0.32 -11.91
CA LEU A 251 20.76 0.38 -10.99
C LEU A 251 22.23 0.00 -11.21
N ASP A 252 23.09 0.99 -11.42
CA ASP A 252 24.53 0.79 -11.57
C ASP A 252 25.11 0.09 -10.32
N GLY A 253 25.79 -1.05 -10.54
CA GLY A 253 26.33 -1.89 -9.47
C GLY A 253 25.29 -2.78 -8.77
N GLY A 254 24.01 -2.70 -9.16
CA GLY A 254 22.93 -3.60 -8.75
C GLY A 254 22.84 -3.83 -7.24
N LEU A 255 22.65 -5.10 -6.85
CA LEU A 255 22.49 -5.50 -5.45
C LEU A 255 23.70 -5.14 -4.57
N ASP A 256 24.91 -5.19 -5.11
CA ASP A 256 26.10 -4.84 -4.35
C ASP A 256 26.15 -3.35 -4.03
N HIS A 257 25.71 -2.50 -4.95
CA HIS A 257 25.56 -1.07 -4.66
C HIS A 257 24.52 -0.85 -3.56
N VAL A 258 23.35 -1.48 -3.66
CA VAL A 258 22.30 -1.41 -2.61
C VAL A 258 22.84 -1.86 -1.26
N ARG A 259 23.60 -2.97 -1.21
CA ARG A 259 24.19 -3.45 0.04
C ARG A 259 25.13 -2.43 0.67
N ARG A 260 25.99 -1.79 -0.12
CA ARG A 260 26.88 -0.72 0.38
C ARG A 260 26.12 0.50 0.88
N VAL A 261 25.04 0.90 0.22
CA VAL A 261 24.20 2.02 0.69
C VAL A 261 23.50 1.65 2.00
N VAL A 262 22.90 0.47 2.07
CA VAL A 262 22.08 0.04 3.20
C VAL A 262 22.90 -0.30 4.44
N PHE A 263 24.05 -0.97 4.31
CA PHE A 263 24.82 -1.46 5.46
C PHE A 263 26.13 -0.71 5.73
N GLU A 264 26.74 -0.12 4.70
CA GLU A 264 28.04 0.55 4.82
C GLU A 264 27.93 2.08 4.76
N ASP A 265 26.71 2.60 4.59
CA ASP A 265 26.41 4.02 4.41
C ASP A 265 27.32 4.68 3.35
N ALA A 266 27.55 4.00 2.23
CA ALA A 266 28.53 4.42 1.22
C ALA A 266 28.23 5.79 0.57
N LEU A 267 27.03 6.34 0.78
CA LEU A 267 26.61 7.66 0.32
C LEU A 267 26.52 8.70 1.45
N GLY A 268 26.65 8.31 2.72
CA GLY A 268 26.52 9.22 3.87
C GLY A 268 25.10 9.74 4.10
N ILE A 269 24.07 8.95 3.74
CA ILE A 269 22.66 9.37 3.78
C ILE A 269 21.78 8.46 4.65
N ALA A 270 22.35 7.44 5.32
CA ALA A 270 21.59 6.48 6.11
C ALA A 270 20.67 7.16 7.14
N ASP A 271 21.19 8.13 7.89
CA ASP A 271 20.43 8.88 8.89
C ASP A 271 19.26 9.65 8.28
N GLU A 272 19.42 10.21 7.06
CA GLU A 272 18.35 10.90 6.37
C GLU A 272 17.25 9.93 5.92
N LEU A 273 17.62 8.76 5.39
CA LEU A 273 16.67 7.74 4.96
C LEU A 273 15.83 7.24 6.14
N GLU A 274 16.46 7.04 7.30
CA GLU A 274 15.79 6.63 8.53
C GLU A 274 14.92 7.75 9.12
N ALA A 275 15.37 9.01 9.05
CA ALA A 275 14.60 10.16 9.49
C ALA A 275 13.32 10.32 8.68
N ASP A 276 13.37 10.17 7.35
CA ASP A 276 12.19 10.24 6.48
C ASP A 276 11.15 9.17 6.85
N ILE A 277 11.59 7.91 7.06
CA ILE A 277 10.68 6.84 7.50
C ILE A 277 10.11 7.14 8.90
N THR A 278 10.94 7.65 9.82
CA THR A 278 10.49 8.00 11.17
C THR A 278 9.45 9.11 11.13
N GLN A 279 9.65 10.13 10.29
CA GLN A 279 8.67 11.19 10.06
C GLN A 279 7.37 10.63 9.48
N HIS A 280 7.44 9.73 8.49
CA HIS A 280 6.27 9.04 7.94
C HIS A 280 5.48 8.30 9.03
N VAL A 281 6.17 7.49 9.84
CA VAL A 281 5.55 6.72 10.93
C VAL A 281 4.86 7.63 11.94
N ASN A 282 5.51 8.72 12.34
CA ASN A 282 5.00 9.66 13.34
C ASN A 282 3.80 10.48 12.84
N ASN A 283 3.72 10.71 11.53
CA ASN A 283 2.69 11.55 10.92
C ASN A 283 1.59 10.74 10.22
N TYR A 284 1.60 9.41 10.31
CA TYR A 284 0.58 8.61 9.65
C TYR A 284 -0.82 8.96 10.16
N GLU A 285 -1.72 9.19 9.22
CA GLU A 285 -3.15 9.32 9.44
C GLU A 285 -3.90 8.44 8.42
N CYS A 286 -4.92 7.73 8.86
CA CYS A 286 -5.77 6.96 7.95
C CYS A 286 -6.58 7.91 7.07
N GLU A 287 -6.35 7.87 5.75
CA GLU A 287 -6.94 8.83 4.80
C GLU A 287 -8.47 8.88 4.86
N TRP A 288 -9.13 7.73 5.08
CA TRP A 288 -10.59 7.67 5.22
C TRP A 288 -11.10 8.20 6.55
N LYS A 289 -10.29 8.09 7.62
CA LYS A 289 -10.63 8.72 8.91
C LYS A 289 -10.57 10.23 8.77
N ALA A 290 -9.46 10.72 8.20
CA ALA A 290 -9.24 12.13 7.89
C ALA A 290 -10.32 12.72 6.96
N THR A 291 -10.83 11.91 6.02
CA THR A 291 -11.97 12.28 5.15
C THR A 291 -13.27 12.44 5.93
N LEU A 292 -13.60 11.48 6.79
CA LEU A 292 -14.86 11.45 7.52
C LEU A 292 -14.94 12.52 8.60
N ASP A 293 -13.79 12.91 9.16
CA ASP A 293 -13.68 13.94 10.18
C ASP A 293 -13.77 15.37 9.60
N ASP A 294 -13.78 15.54 8.27
CA ASP A 294 -13.83 16.83 7.58
C ASP A 294 -15.00 16.92 6.58
N PRO A 295 -16.02 17.77 6.85
CA PRO A 295 -17.15 17.98 5.95
C PRO A 295 -16.77 18.48 4.55
N GLU A 296 -15.69 19.26 4.39
CA GLU A 296 -15.26 19.73 3.07
C GLU A 296 -14.73 18.57 2.22
N ARG A 297 -13.96 17.66 2.82
CA ARG A 297 -13.43 16.47 2.14
C ARG A 297 -14.55 15.53 1.68
N LEU A 298 -15.67 15.46 2.41
CA LEU A 298 -16.83 14.66 2.02
C LEU A 298 -17.50 15.12 0.72
N THR A 299 -17.35 16.40 0.36
CA THR A 299 -17.96 16.94 -0.87
C THR A 299 -17.38 16.33 -2.15
N HIS A 300 -16.22 15.67 -2.08
CA HIS A 300 -15.60 14.95 -3.20
C HIS A 300 -16.30 13.63 -3.54
N PHE A 301 -17.13 13.11 -2.65
CA PHE A 301 -17.76 11.79 -2.79
C PHE A 301 -19.21 11.90 -3.26
N VAL A 302 -19.45 12.74 -4.27
CA VAL A 302 -20.75 12.87 -4.94
C VAL A 302 -20.59 12.55 -6.43
N GLU A 303 -21.57 11.83 -6.99
CA GLU A 303 -21.48 11.37 -8.38
C GLU A 303 -21.64 12.52 -9.38
N PHE A 304 -22.62 13.40 -9.14
CA PHE A 304 -22.86 14.57 -9.98
C PHE A 304 -22.98 15.81 -9.10
N VAL A 305 -21.95 16.67 -9.14
CA VAL A 305 -21.94 17.95 -8.40
C VAL A 305 -23.13 18.84 -8.79
N ASN A 306 -23.51 18.83 -10.07
CA ASN A 306 -24.60 19.65 -10.61
C ASN A 306 -25.97 18.98 -10.55
N ALA A 307 -26.05 17.70 -10.17
CA ALA A 307 -27.29 16.94 -10.07
C ALA A 307 -27.20 15.95 -8.89
N PRO A 308 -27.22 16.45 -7.64
CA PRO A 308 -26.92 15.63 -6.46
C PRO A 308 -27.90 14.47 -6.22
N ASP A 309 -29.08 14.52 -6.84
CA ASP A 309 -30.12 13.50 -6.77
C ASP A 309 -30.03 12.46 -7.90
N ASP A 310 -29.30 12.77 -8.98
CA ASP A 310 -29.10 11.85 -10.09
C ASP A 310 -28.10 10.76 -9.72
N ARG A 311 -28.30 9.58 -10.29
CA ARG A 311 -27.50 8.39 -10.00
C ARG A 311 -27.27 7.60 -11.28
N SER A 312 -26.03 7.19 -11.56
CA SER A 312 -25.84 6.14 -12.55
C SER A 312 -26.42 4.84 -12.02
N THR A 313 -26.93 4.03 -12.93
CA THR A 313 -27.41 2.68 -12.61
C THR A 313 -26.53 1.70 -13.36
N PRO A 314 -25.37 1.30 -12.79
CA PRO A 314 -24.54 0.28 -13.42
C PRO A 314 -25.37 -0.99 -13.62
N VAL A 315 -25.16 -1.68 -14.73
CA VAL A 315 -25.88 -2.92 -15.04
C VAL A 315 -25.15 -4.10 -14.38
N TRP A 316 -25.93 -4.98 -13.74
CA TRP A 316 -25.42 -6.12 -12.99
C TRP A 316 -26.04 -7.43 -13.46
N ILE A 317 -25.27 -8.50 -13.33
CA ILE A 317 -25.76 -9.87 -13.46
C ILE A 317 -25.36 -10.67 -12.22
N SER A 318 -25.98 -11.82 -12.02
CA SER A 318 -25.61 -12.76 -10.96
C SER A 318 -24.79 -13.91 -11.55
N GLU A 319 -23.59 -14.13 -11.00
CA GLU A 319 -22.71 -15.22 -11.38
C GLU A 319 -22.10 -15.84 -10.12
N ARG A 320 -22.14 -17.18 -10.01
CA ARG A 320 -21.68 -17.92 -8.81
C ARG A 320 -22.30 -17.41 -7.49
N GLY A 321 -23.55 -16.96 -7.55
CA GLY A 321 -24.28 -16.45 -6.38
C GLY A 321 -23.80 -15.07 -5.89
N GLN A 322 -23.01 -14.34 -6.70
CA GLN A 322 -22.60 -12.97 -6.40
C GLN A 322 -22.98 -12.02 -7.53
N ARG A 323 -23.17 -10.75 -7.18
CA ARG A 323 -23.37 -9.64 -8.11
C ARG A 323 -22.07 -9.33 -8.86
N VAL A 324 -22.09 -9.28 -10.18
CA VAL A 324 -20.93 -8.89 -11.01
C VAL A 324 -21.35 -7.90 -12.09
N PRO A 325 -20.46 -7.01 -12.57
CA PRO A 325 -20.78 -6.12 -13.67
C PRO A 325 -21.23 -6.92 -14.91
N ALA A 326 -22.27 -6.44 -15.61
CA ALA A 326 -22.74 -7.02 -16.87
C ALA A 326 -21.72 -6.84 -18.00
#